data_AF-A0A497QAA3-F1
#
_entry.id   AF-A0A497QAA3-F1
#
_cell.length_a   1.000
_cell.length_b   1.000
_cell.length_c   1.000
_cell.angle_alpha   90.00
_cell.angle_beta   90.00
_cell.angle_gamma   90.00
#
_symmetry.space_group_name_H-M   'P 1'
#
loop_
_entity.id
_entity.type
_entity.pdbx_description
1 polymer ?
#
loop_
_entity_poly.entity_id
_entity_poly.type
_entity_poly.pdbx_seq_one_letter_code
_entity_poly.pdbx_strand_id
1 'polypeptide(L)'
;MRETRLKLLTVLFLAIMLIGIVPQTVWAGQVIQNAEEEPIIPQPFNGYDLGLVYVLYDPSDEVMDAVAQGVHEILSYRLNNVILIPVTESSDLEYYLLDDPWIAIYAFRSGLAGVSFADRVMPWDEFYKVLSMHRSTQHIVGMGNTLCMEQYVSDDDTWIHSSEVEQSDGLLMILYDVYSVSEMCQMRAEVDDDYADAGQDLKDMALKIYADNFNEFFRRTVEPINPVGEIDPVSAEQRKADMWA
;
A
#
# COMPACT_ATOMS: atom_id res chain seq x y z
N MET A 1 -18.79 -49.56 59.52
CA MET A 1 -17.72 -48.95 58.68
C MET A 1 -18.20 -48.42 57.33
N ARG A 2 -19.17 -49.06 56.65
CA ARG A 2 -19.64 -48.62 55.32
C ARG A 2 -20.49 -47.34 55.36
N GLU A 3 -21.36 -47.20 56.37
CA GLU A 3 -22.20 -46.00 56.57
C GLU A 3 -21.41 -44.76 56.99
N THR A 4 -20.36 -44.94 57.78
CA THR A 4 -19.49 -43.83 58.23
C THR A 4 -18.69 -43.23 57.08
N ARG A 5 -18.27 -44.05 56.11
CA ARG A 5 -17.60 -43.61 54.88
C ARG A 5 -18.55 -42.89 53.92
N LEU A 6 -19.80 -43.34 53.83
CA LEU A 6 -20.80 -42.70 52.98
C LEU A 6 -21.17 -41.29 53.48
N LYS A 7 -21.34 -41.13 54.80
CA LYS A 7 -21.60 -39.82 55.44
C LYS A 7 -20.41 -38.85 55.29
N LEU A 8 -19.17 -39.34 55.37
CA LEU A 8 -17.98 -38.51 55.17
C LEU A 8 -17.89 -38.00 53.73
N LEU A 9 -18.22 -38.85 52.74
CA LEU A 9 -18.25 -38.46 51.34
C LEU A 9 -19.34 -37.44 51.02
N THR A 10 -20.53 -37.55 51.64
CA THR A 10 -21.61 -36.56 51.42
C THR A 10 -21.27 -35.20 52.05
N VAL A 11 -20.65 -35.18 53.23
CA VAL A 11 -20.21 -33.94 53.89
C VAL A 11 -19.08 -33.27 53.10
N LEU A 12 -18.12 -34.05 52.57
CA LEU A 12 -17.03 -33.53 51.74
C LEU A 12 -17.57 -32.95 50.42
N PHE A 13 -18.55 -33.61 49.80
CA PHE A 13 -19.17 -33.12 48.56
C PHE A 13 -19.96 -31.83 48.77
N LEU A 14 -20.69 -31.71 49.89
CA LEU A 14 -21.38 -30.49 50.29
C LEU A 14 -20.41 -29.35 50.62
N ALA A 15 -19.27 -29.65 51.26
CA ALA A 15 -18.23 -28.65 51.54
C ALA A 15 -17.57 -28.13 50.26
N ILE A 16 -17.31 -28.99 49.26
CA ILE A 16 -16.75 -28.59 47.96
C ILE A 16 -17.76 -27.75 47.16
N MET A 17 -19.05 -28.08 47.20
CA MET A 17 -20.10 -27.28 46.55
C MET A 17 -20.26 -25.89 47.19
N LEU A 18 -20.00 -25.73 48.50
CA LEU A 18 -20.03 -24.43 49.17
C LEU A 18 -18.80 -23.56 48.89
N ILE A 19 -17.65 -24.15 48.56
CA ILE A 19 -16.43 -23.42 48.16
C ILE A 19 -16.51 -22.95 46.70
N GLY A 20 -17.30 -23.62 45.85
CA GLY A 20 -17.52 -23.24 44.45
C GLY A 20 -18.42 -22.02 44.22
N ILE A 21 -19.03 -21.47 45.28
CA ILE A 21 -19.83 -20.23 45.22
C ILE A 21 -18.96 -19.08 45.75
N VAL A 22 -17.83 -18.83 45.09
CA VAL A 22 -17.18 -17.53 45.20
C VAL A 22 -18.06 -16.55 44.41
N PRO A 23 -18.52 -15.44 45.01
CA PRO A 23 -19.34 -14.49 44.28
C PRO A 23 -18.51 -13.91 43.12
N GLN A 24 -18.88 -14.23 41.88
CA GLN A 24 -18.34 -13.55 40.70
C GLN A 24 -18.71 -12.05 40.65
N THR A 25 -19.43 -11.56 41.65
CA THR A 25 -19.79 -10.15 41.82
C THR A 25 -18.64 -9.26 42.29
N VAL A 26 -17.52 -9.80 42.79
CA VAL A 26 -16.37 -8.98 43.24
C VAL A 26 -15.40 -8.66 42.09
N TRP A 27 -15.46 -9.40 40.97
CA TRP A 27 -14.56 -9.18 39.81
C TRP A 27 -15.14 -8.28 38.72
N ALA A 28 -16.45 -8.04 38.71
CA ALA A 28 -17.07 -7.08 37.79
C ALA A 28 -16.89 -5.61 38.25
N GLY A 29 -16.84 -5.36 39.57
CA GLY A 29 -16.68 -3.99 40.09
C GLY A 29 -15.29 -3.39 39.88
N GLN A 30 -14.24 -4.22 39.86
CA GLN A 30 -12.86 -3.77 39.71
C GLN A 30 -12.44 -3.59 38.24
N VAL A 31 -13.07 -4.32 37.32
CA VAL A 31 -12.89 -4.14 35.86
C VAL A 31 -13.60 -2.87 35.39
N ILE A 32 -14.72 -2.49 36.02
CA ILE A 32 -15.44 -1.25 35.68
C ILE A 32 -14.73 -0.01 36.24
N GLN A 33 -14.04 -0.09 37.39
CA GLN A 33 -13.28 1.03 37.94
C GLN A 33 -11.95 1.33 37.22
N ASN A 34 -11.40 0.36 36.48
CA ASN A 34 -10.24 0.57 35.63
C ASN A 34 -10.60 0.87 34.17
N ALA A 35 -11.91 0.82 33.82
CA ALA A 35 -12.44 1.26 32.53
C ALA A 35 -12.81 2.76 32.58
N GLU A 36 -11.99 3.56 33.26
CA GLU A 36 -12.01 5.01 33.08
C GLU A 36 -11.60 5.30 31.62
N GLU A 37 -12.61 5.72 30.86
CA GLU A 37 -12.51 6.61 29.70
C GLU A 37 -12.08 6.04 28.35
N GLU A 38 -12.54 4.85 27.96
CA GLU A 38 -12.73 4.63 26.52
C GLU A 38 -14.02 5.36 26.08
N PRO A 39 -13.94 6.33 25.15
CA PRO A 39 -15.11 7.08 24.72
C PRO A 39 -16.15 6.14 24.10
N ILE A 40 -17.40 6.26 24.56
CA ILE A 40 -18.58 5.47 24.11
C ILE A 40 -18.80 5.59 22.59
N ILE A 41 -18.24 6.63 21.98
CA ILE A 41 -18.16 6.83 20.55
C ILE A 41 -16.68 6.71 20.19
N PRO A 42 -16.26 5.75 19.35
CA PRO A 42 -14.89 5.71 18.87
C PRO A 42 -14.58 7.06 18.24
N GLN A 43 -13.50 7.71 18.67
CA GLN A 43 -13.09 8.95 18.02
C GLN A 43 -12.83 8.65 16.54
N PRO A 44 -13.20 9.57 15.63
CA PRO A 44 -12.86 9.40 14.23
C PRO A 44 -11.34 9.19 14.14
N PHE A 45 -10.93 8.19 13.37
CA PHE A 45 -9.53 7.92 13.12
C PHE A 45 -8.87 9.19 12.59
N ASN A 46 -7.90 9.70 13.33
CA ASN A 46 -7.09 10.84 12.92
C ASN A 46 -5.92 10.26 12.13
N GLY A 47 -5.77 10.65 10.86
CA GLY A 47 -4.76 10.05 9.98
C GLY A 47 -3.35 10.17 10.54
N TYR A 48 -2.45 9.33 10.03
CA TYR A 48 -1.03 9.38 10.33
C TYR A 48 -0.42 10.63 9.69
N ASP A 49 0.28 11.42 10.50
CA ASP A 49 1.00 12.62 10.08
C ASP A 49 2.47 12.26 9.78
N LEU A 50 2.69 11.72 8.58
CA LEU A 50 4.00 11.27 8.11
C LEU A 50 4.63 12.26 7.12
N GLY A 51 5.70 11.85 6.45
CA GLY A 51 6.29 12.60 5.33
C GLY A 51 5.30 12.88 4.19
N LEU A 52 5.63 13.89 3.39
CA LEU A 52 4.80 14.35 2.28
C LEU A 52 4.76 13.31 1.15
N VAL A 53 3.56 12.93 0.70
CA VAL A 53 3.35 11.98 -0.39
C VAL A 53 2.73 12.71 -1.57
N TYR A 54 3.44 12.77 -2.69
CA TYR A 54 2.94 13.35 -3.93
C TYR A 54 2.43 12.25 -4.86
N VAL A 55 1.23 12.46 -5.42
CA VAL A 55 0.69 11.68 -6.53
C VAL A 55 0.70 12.58 -7.74
N LEU A 56 1.74 12.44 -8.58
CA LEU A 56 1.94 13.24 -9.78
C LEU A 56 1.28 12.53 -10.96
N TYR A 57 0.41 13.24 -11.68
CA TYR A 57 -0.42 12.60 -12.70
C TYR A 57 -0.68 13.49 -13.91
N ASP A 58 -0.97 12.86 -15.05
CA ASP A 58 -1.45 13.56 -16.24
C ASP A 58 -2.96 13.84 -16.13
N PRO A 59 -3.38 15.11 -15.96
CA PRO A 59 -4.80 15.45 -15.82
C PRO A 59 -5.57 15.41 -17.15
N SER A 60 -4.88 15.25 -18.28
CA SER A 60 -5.50 15.18 -19.61
C SER A 60 -5.83 13.75 -20.04
N ASP A 61 -5.26 12.74 -19.38
CA ASP A 61 -5.56 11.33 -19.61
C ASP A 61 -6.54 10.80 -18.57
N GLU A 62 -7.75 10.42 -19.02
CA GLU A 62 -8.83 9.95 -18.14
C GLU A 62 -8.45 8.72 -17.30
N VAL A 63 -7.58 7.84 -17.82
CA VAL A 63 -7.15 6.65 -17.08
C VAL A 63 -6.15 7.05 -15.99
N MET A 64 -5.20 7.94 -16.31
CA MET A 64 -4.18 8.38 -15.35
C MET A 64 -4.77 9.26 -14.25
N ASP A 65 -5.70 10.15 -14.58
CA ASP A 65 -6.49 10.87 -13.57
C ASP A 65 -7.24 9.89 -12.66
N ALA A 66 -7.95 8.90 -13.21
CA ALA A 66 -8.66 7.90 -12.41
C ALA A 66 -7.73 7.06 -11.51
N VAL A 67 -6.55 6.69 -12.00
CA VAL A 67 -5.54 5.99 -11.21
C VAL A 67 -5.06 6.86 -10.05
N ALA A 68 -4.67 8.10 -10.35
CA ALA A 68 -4.15 9.03 -9.36
C ALA A 68 -5.18 9.37 -8.28
N GLN A 69 -6.44 9.59 -8.66
CA GLN A 69 -7.56 9.77 -7.73
C GLN A 69 -7.75 8.52 -6.87
N GLY A 70 -7.73 7.32 -7.46
CA GLY A 70 -7.87 6.07 -6.72
C GLY A 70 -6.77 5.86 -5.68
N VAL A 71 -5.51 6.11 -6.06
CA VAL A 71 -4.38 6.06 -5.12
C VAL A 71 -4.55 7.10 -4.02
N HIS A 72 -4.86 8.35 -4.38
CA HIS A 72 -5.05 9.44 -3.42
C HIS A 72 -6.19 9.13 -2.44
N GLU A 73 -7.36 8.67 -2.91
CA GLU A 73 -8.50 8.31 -2.05
C GLU A 73 -8.15 7.21 -1.06
N ILE A 74 -7.45 6.17 -1.50
CA ILE A 74 -7.06 5.05 -0.64
C ILE A 74 -6.04 5.50 0.41
N LEU A 75 -4.97 6.19 -0.02
CA LEU A 75 -3.92 6.64 0.89
C LEU A 75 -4.43 7.69 1.89
N SER A 76 -5.27 8.63 1.45
CA SER A 76 -5.81 9.70 2.30
C SER A 76 -6.77 9.20 3.38
N TYR A 77 -7.23 7.95 3.28
CA TYR A 77 -7.99 7.31 4.36
C TYR A 77 -7.12 7.05 5.61
N ARG A 78 -5.80 6.95 5.42
CA ARG A 78 -4.83 6.68 6.50
C ARG A 78 -3.81 7.78 6.70
N LEU A 79 -3.38 8.45 5.65
CA LEU A 79 -2.29 9.44 5.68
C LEU A 79 -2.85 10.85 5.53
N ASN A 80 -2.34 11.81 6.32
CA ASN A 80 -2.81 13.20 6.27
C ASN A 80 -2.18 14.00 5.12
N ASN A 81 -0.95 13.68 4.73
CA ASN A 81 -0.12 14.51 3.84
C ASN A 81 0.00 13.93 2.42
N VAL A 82 -1.11 13.46 1.86
CA VAL A 82 -1.17 12.99 0.46
C VAL A 82 -1.67 14.13 -0.42
N ILE A 83 -0.89 14.53 -1.41
CA ILE A 83 -1.22 15.64 -2.31
C ILE A 83 -1.29 15.12 -3.74
N LEU A 84 -2.43 15.35 -4.37
CA LEU A 84 -2.66 15.07 -5.78
C LEU A 84 -2.19 16.28 -6.62
N ILE A 85 -1.22 16.05 -7.51
CA ILE A 85 -0.53 17.11 -8.26
C ILE A 85 -0.68 16.89 -9.76
N PRO A 86 -1.43 17.76 -10.46
CA PRO A 86 -1.54 17.70 -11.91
C PRO A 86 -0.23 18.15 -12.55
N VAL A 87 0.31 17.35 -13.47
CA VAL A 87 1.52 17.63 -14.23
C VAL A 87 1.12 17.75 -15.69
N THR A 88 1.15 18.96 -16.22
CA THR A 88 0.75 19.24 -17.60
C THR A 88 1.93 19.20 -18.55
N GLU A 89 3.11 19.61 -18.09
CA GLU A 89 4.33 19.66 -18.87
C GLU A 89 5.47 18.94 -18.14
N SER A 90 6.43 18.45 -18.91
CA SER A 90 7.60 17.76 -18.33
C SER A 90 8.39 18.61 -17.33
N SER A 91 8.38 19.94 -17.45
CA SER A 91 9.00 20.84 -16.47
C SER A 91 8.26 20.93 -15.14
N ASP A 92 6.95 20.64 -15.12
CA ASP A 92 6.17 20.63 -13.88
C ASP A 92 6.68 19.51 -12.95
N LEU A 93 7.01 18.34 -13.53
CA LEU A 93 7.59 17.22 -12.79
C LEU A 93 8.87 17.64 -12.05
N GLU A 94 9.82 18.25 -12.76
CA GLU A 94 11.06 18.72 -12.15
C GLU A 94 10.80 19.77 -11.07
N TYR A 95 9.87 20.70 -11.32
CA TYR A 95 9.51 21.74 -10.37
C TYR A 95 8.95 21.16 -9.06
N TYR A 96 7.99 20.24 -9.15
CA TYR A 96 7.36 19.67 -7.96
C TYR A 96 8.29 18.76 -7.15
N LEU A 97 9.27 18.13 -7.79
CA LEU A 97 10.28 17.35 -7.07
C LEU A 97 11.26 18.21 -6.28
N LEU A 98 11.36 19.52 -6.53
CA LEU A 98 12.15 20.45 -5.70
C LEU A 98 11.60 20.61 -4.28
N ASP A 99 10.35 20.23 -4.03
CA ASP A 99 9.77 20.23 -2.68
C ASP A 99 10.33 19.08 -1.82
N ASP A 100 11.13 18.18 -2.41
CA ASP A 100 11.71 16.98 -1.77
C ASP A 100 10.65 16.16 -1.01
N PRO A 101 9.56 15.72 -1.67
CA PRO A 101 8.55 14.90 -1.02
C PRO A 101 9.18 13.60 -0.51
N TRP A 102 8.62 13.03 0.55
CA TRP A 102 9.09 11.73 1.04
C TRP A 102 8.82 10.63 0.01
N ILE A 103 7.63 10.62 -0.58
CA ILE A 103 7.23 9.68 -1.64
C ILE A 103 6.70 10.47 -2.84
N ALA A 104 7.10 10.08 -4.04
CA ALA A 104 6.52 10.54 -5.30
C ALA A 104 6.00 9.35 -6.10
N ILE A 105 4.70 9.35 -6.38
CA ILE A 105 3.98 8.33 -7.14
C ILE A 105 3.66 8.88 -8.52
N TYR A 106 3.92 8.09 -9.58
CA TYR A 106 3.77 8.53 -10.96
C TYR A 106 2.65 7.83 -11.70
N ALA A 107 1.58 8.56 -11.99
CA ALA A 107 0.46 8.13 -12.82
C ALA A 107 0.55 8.82 -14.19
N PHE A 108 1.42 8.30 -15.06
CA PHE A 108 1.61 8.81 -16.41
C PHE A 108 1.42 7.72 -17.46
N ARG A 109 1.01 8.14 -18.66
CA ARG A 109 1.11 7.28 -19.84
C ARG A 109 2.58 7.03 -20.15
N SER A 110 2.88 5.78 -20.47
CA SER A 110 4.22 5.35 -20.86
C SER A 110 4.14 4.37 -22.02
N GLY A 111 5.26 4.25 -22.73
CA GLY A 111 5.44 3.34 -23.85
C GLY A 111 6.91 2.90 -23.94
N LEU A 112 7.25 2.17 -25.00
CA LEU A 112 8.64 1.72 -25.22
C LEU A 112 9.62 2.91 -25.36
N ALA A 113 9.15 4.05 -25.86
CA ALA A 113 9.97 5.23 -26.08
C ALA A 113 10.23 6.06 -24.82
N GLY A 114 9.35 5.99 -23.81
CA GLY A 114 9.44 6.85 -22.63
C GLY A 114 8.10 7.16 -21.98
N VAL A 115 8.12 8.18 -21.12
CA VAL A 115 6.96 8.70 -20.38
C VAL A 115 6.35 9.86 -21.16
N SER A 116 5.03 9.85 -21.33
CA SER A 116 4.30 10.85 -22.11
C SER A 116 3.82 11.99 -21.21
N PHE A 117 4.14 13.21 -21.62
CA PHE A 117 3.62 14.46 -21.10
C PHE A 117 2.92 15.21 -22.23
N ALA A 118 2.13 16.24 -21.92
CA ALA A 118 1.40 16.97 -22.97
C ALA A 118 2.34 17.72 -23.94
N ASP A 119 3.51 18.13 -23.46
CA ASP A 119 4.52 18.86 -24.25
C ASP A 119 5.45 17.94 -25.03
N ARG A 120 5.78 16.75 -24.51
CA ARG A 120 6.70 15.80 -25.15
C ARG A 120 6.61 14.38 -24.58
N VAL A 121 7.22 13.44 -25.30
CA VAL A 121 7.61 12.14 -24.74
C VAL A 121 9.02 12.27 -24.17
N MET A 122 9.16 12.11 -22.86
CA MET A 122 10.44 12.09 -22.16
C MET A 122 11.04 10.68 -22.23
N PRO A 123 12.21 10.50 -22.88
CA PRO A 123 12.88 9.20 -22.94
C PRO A 123 13.18 8.61 -21.55
N TRP A 124 13.21 7.28 -21.44
CA TRP A 124 13.45 6.60 -20.17
C TRP A 124 14.77 6.97 -19.48
N ASP A 125 15.85 7.21 -20.24
CA ASP A 125 17.13 7.65 -19.67
C ASP A 125 17.06 9.07 -19.11
N GLU A 126 16.26 9.93 -19.74
CA GLU A 126 16.00 11.29 -19.27
C GLU A 126 15.11 11.28 -18.03
N PHE A 127 14.04 10.47 -18.03
CA PHE A 127 13.17 10.29 -16.87
C PHE A 127 13.96 9.78 -15.66
N TYR A 128 14.78 8.73 -15.84
CA TYR A 128 15.69 8.26 -14.79
C TYR A 128 16.62 9.37 -14.28
N LYS A 129 17.21 10.18 -15.17
CA LYS A 129 18.08 11.29 -14.76
C LYS A 129 17.33 12.28 -13.88
N VAL A 130 16.10 12.64 -14.23
CA VAL A 130 15.25 13.50 -13.40
C VAL A 130 15.09 12.90 -12.01
N LEU A 131 14.65 11.64 -11.90
CA LEU A 131 14.47 11.00 -10.60
C LEU A 131 15.79 10.93 -9.81
N SER A 132 16.91 10.66 -10.49
CA SER A 132 18.23 10.53 -9.87
C SER A 132 18.80 11.82 -9.29
N MET A 133 18.24 12.97 -9.63
CA MET A 133 18.57 14.24 -8.98
C MET A 133 17.88 14.40 -7.62
N HIS A 134 16.86 13.59 -7.32
CA HIS A 134 16.02 13.67 -6.13
C HIS A 134 16.07 12.40 -5.27
N ARG A 135 17.26 11.83 -5.06
CA ARG A 135 17.46 10.53 -4.35
C ARG A 135 16.98 10.48 -2.89
N SER A 136 16.63 11.62 -2.30
CA SER A 136 15.99 11.70 -0.98
C SER A 136 14.52 11.27 -1.02
N THR A 137 13.88 11.35 -2.17
CA THR A 137 12.50 10.93 -2.40
C THR A 137 12.47 9.43 -2.72
N GLN A 138 11.44 8.74 -2.24
CA GLN A 138 11.11 7.39 -2.69
C GLN A 138 10.18 7.47 -3.90
N HIS A 139 10.63 6.96 -5.03
CA HIS A 139 9.96 7.07 -6.31
C HIS A 139 9.19 5.78 -6.61
N ILE A 140 7.87 5.85 -6.72
CA ILE A 140 7.01 4.73 -7.09
C ILE A 140 6.63 4.89 -8.57
N VAL A 141 7.16 3.97 -9.37
CA VAL A 141 6.97 3.92 -10.82
C VAL A 141 6.10 2.70 -11.15
N GLY A 142 4.81 2.78 -10.83
CA GLY A 142 3.84 1.69 -11.07
C GLY A 142 3.37 1.54 -12.51
N MET A 143 3.62 2.54 -13.36
CA MET A 143 3.21 2.58 -14.76
C MET A 143 3.81 1.44 -15.62
N GLY A 144 3.31 1.30 -16.85
CA GLY A 144 3.81 0.31 -17.81
C GLY A 144 5.21 0.64 -18.36
N ASN A 145 5.79 -0.32 -19.07
CA ASN A 145 7.12 -0.26 -19.70
C ASN A 145 8.30 0.07 -18.78
N THR A 146 8.16 -0.18 -17.48
CA THR A 146 9.22 0.11 -16.49
C THR A 146 10.49 -0.71 -16.70
N LEU A 147 10.39 -1.89 -17.32
CA LEU A 147 11.53 -2.68 -17.80
C LEU A 147 12.47 -1.88 -18.74
N CYS A 148 11.95 -0.89 -19.48
CA CYS A 148 12.77 -0.03 -20.33
C CYS A 148 13.66 0.92 -19.53
N MET A 149 13.29 1.21 -18.28
CA MET A 149 14.06 2.03 -17.35
C MET A 149 15.10 1.21 -16.58
N GLU A 150 14.87 -0.08 -16.33
CA GLU A 150 15.73 -0.94 -15.50
C GLU A 150 17.21 -0.93 -15.94
N GLN A 151 17.50 -0.84 -17.23
CA GLN A 151 18.88 -0.74 -17.73
C GLN A 151 19.66 0.47 -17.20
N TYR A 152 18.98 1.49 -16.68
CA TYR A 152 19.57 2.68 -16.08
C TYR A 152 19.59 2.62 -14.55
N VAL A 153 18.77 1.76 -13.94
CA VAL A 153 18.67 1.60 -12.48
C VAL A 153 19.75 0.63 -12.02
N SER A 154 20.54 1.03 -11.03
CA SER A 154 21.54 0.15 -10.42
C SER A 154 21.00 -0.55 -9.17
N ASP A 155 21.58 -1.68 -8.78
CA ASP A 155 21.22 -2.39 -7.54
C ASP A 155 21.37 -1.50 -6.27
N ASP A 156 22.19 -0.44 -6.35
CA ASP A 156 22.39 0.53 -5.27
C ASP A 156 21.29 1.62 -5.23
N ASP A 157 20.44 1.73 -6.26
CA ASP A 157 19.36 2.72 -6.36
C ASP A 157 18.09 2.25 -5.62
N THR A 158 18.19 2.12 -4.30
CA THR A 158 17.09 1.65 -3.42
C THR A 158 15.90 2.63 -3.29
N TRP A 159 15.94 3.75 -4.00
CA TRP A 159 14.98 4.85 -3.93
C TRP A 159 14.03 4.85 -5.13
N ILE A 160 14.21 3.98 -6.12
CA ILE A 160 13.25 3.73 -7.21
C ILE A 160 12.59 2.37 -6.99
N HIS A 161 11.26 2.36 -7.05
CA HIS A 161 10.42 1.19 -6.88
C HIS A 161 9.57 1.06 -8.13
N SER A 162 9.96 0.16 -9.03
CA SER A 162 9.29 -0.04 -10.32
C SER A 162 8.47 -1.32 -10.37
N SER A 163 7.41 -1.31 -11.15
CA SER A 163 6.51 -2.45 -11.35
C SER A 163 7.12 -3.61 -12.17
N GLU A 164 8.21 -3.35 -12.89
CA GLU A 164 8.91 -4.32 -13.76
C GLU A 164 8.00 -5.00 -14.81
N VAL A 165 7.04 -4.24 -15.36
CA VAL A 165 6.09 -4.73 -16.37
C VAL A 165 6.12 -3.93 -17.66
N GLU A 166 5.87 -4.61 -18.78
CA GLU A 166 5.70 -3.95 -20.08
C GLU A 166 4.34 -3.24 -20.17
N GLN A 167 3.29 -3.91 -19.70
CA GLN A 167 1.93 -3.41 -19.73
C GLN A 167 1.23 -3.75 -18.43
N SER A 168 0.49 -2.79 -17.88
CA SER A 168 -0.33 -2.94 -16.68
C SER A 168 -1.76 -2.46 -16.95
N ASP A 169 -2.71 -2.83 -16.09
CA ASP A 169 -4.04 -2.22 -16.06
C ASP A 169 -4.05 -1.10 -15.01
N GLY A 170 -4.77 -0.01 -15.27
CA GLY A 170 -4.89 1.08 -14.28
C GLY A 170 -5.33 0.61 -12.88
N LEU A 171 -6.20 -0.40 -12.78
CA LEU A 171 -6.60 -0.94 -11.47
C LEU A 171 -5.42 -1.65 -10.75
N LEU A 172 -4.58 -2.35 -11.52
CA LEU A 172 -3.37 -3.00 -10.98
C LEU A 172 -2.34 -1.96 -10.54
N MET A 173 -2.21 -0.85 -11.27
CA MET A 173 -1.35 0.27 -10.88
C MET A 173 -1.76 0.83 -9.52
N ILE A 174 -3.06 1.10 -9.30
CA ILE A 174 -3.56 1.58 -7.99
C ILE A 174 -3.14 0.62 -6.87
N LEU A 175 -3.32 -0.68 -7.06
CA LEU A 175 -2.98 -1.67 -6.05
C LEU A 175 -1.46 -1.71 -5.79
N TYR A 176 -0.65 -1.70 -6.86
CA TYR A 176 0.80 -1.67 -6.75
C TYR A 176 1.26 -0.43 -5.98
N ASP A 177 0.82 0.76 -6.38
CA ASP A 177 1.26 2.02 -5.78
C ASP A 177 0.93 2.07 -4.28
N VAL A 178 -0.30 1.70 -3.91
CA VAL A 178 -0.71 1.65 -2.49
C VAL A 178 0.12 0.63 -1.71
N TYR A 179 0.36 -0.55 -2.29
CA TYR A 179 1.16 -1.57 -1.64
C TYR A 179 2.62 -1.11 -1.45
N SER A 180 3.22 -0.47 -2.45
CA SER A 180 4.57 0.07 -2.37
C SER A 180 4.70 1.14 -1.29
N VAL A 181 3.71 2.02 -1.11
CA VAL A 181 3.70 2.97 0.03
C VAL A 181 3.70 2.22 1.37
N SER A 182 2.94 1.12 1.47
CA SER A 182 2.93 0.31 2.69
C SER A 182 4.31 -0.30 2.99
N GLU A 183 5.03 -0.77 1.97
CA GLU A 183 6.38 -1.31 2.12
C GLU A 183 7.37 -0.22 2.53
N MET A 184 7.28 0.98 1.95
CA MET A 184 8.10 2.13 2.34
C MET A 184 7.88 2.53 3.80
N CYS A 185 6.63 2.52 4.27
CA CYS A 185 6.33 2.73 5.68
C CYS A 185 6.98 1.66 6.56
N GLN A 186 6.88 0.38 6.17
CA GLN A 186 7.48 -0.74 6.91
C GLN A 186 9.01 -0.66 6.95
N MET A 187 9.66 -0.26 5.86
CA MET A 187 11.11 -0.02 5.85
C MET A 187 11.49 1.15 6.75
N ARG A 188 10.73 2.25 6.72
CA ARG A 188 10.99 3.41 7.57
C ARG A 188 10.76 3.12 9.06
N ALA A 189 9.83 2.22 9.36
CA ALA A 189 9.52 1.76 10.72
C ALA A 189 10.71 1.08 11.42
N GLU A 190 11.72 0.59 10.69
CA GLU A 190 12.96 0.10 11.32
C GLU A 190 13.74 1.20 12.04
N VAL A 191 13.47 2.47 11.71
CA VAL A 191 14.14 3.65 12.26
C VAL A 191 13.18 4.53 13.05
N ASP A 192 11.91 4.59 12.66
CA ASP A 192 10.89 5.45 13.23
C ASP A 192 9.55 4.70 13.39
N ASP A 193 9.28 4.24 14.60
CA ASP A 193 8.14 3.37 14.93
C ASP A 193 6.77 3.98 14.56
N ASP A 194 6.68 5.31 14.41
CA ASP A 194 5.44 6.00 14.00
C ASP A 194 4.95 5.54 12.60
N TYR A 195 5.83 4.98 11.77
CA TYR A 195 5.50 4.45 10.44
C TYR A 195 4.97 3.01 10.48
N ALA A 196 5.14 2.28 11.58
CA ALA A 196 4.80 0.85 11.65
C ALA A 196 3.30 0.60 11.48
N ASP A 197 2.49 1.33 12.25
CA ASP A 197 1.03 1.20 12.23
C ASP A 197 0.45 1.66 10.88
N ALA A 198 0.98 2.76 10.33
CA ALA A 198 0.61 3.24 9.00
C ALA A 198 0.91 2.21 7.90
N GLY A 199 2.12 1.62 7.93
CA GLY A 199 2.50 0.59 6.98
C GLY A 199 1.63 -0.66 7.09
N GLN A 200 1.32 -1.10 8.31
CA GLN A 200 0.46 -2.26 8.52
C GLN A 200 -0.99 -2.00 8.07
N ASP A 201 -1.57 -0.85 8.40
CA ASP A 201 -2.92 -0.47 7.99
C ASP A 201 -3.05 -0.39 6.46
N LEU A 202 -2.09 0.26 5.79
CA LEU A 202 -2.08 0.37 4.33
C LEU A 202 -1.93 -1.00 3.66
N LYS A 203 -1.08 -1.86 4.21
CA LYS A 203 -0.91 -3.24 3.74
C LYS A 203 -2.20 -4.04 3.87
N ASP A 204 -2.87 -3.96 5.01
CA ASP A 204 -4.14 -4.66 5.25
C ASP A 204 -5.25 -4.14 4.34
N MET A 205 -5.28 -2.84 4.08
CA MET A 205 -6.18 -2.24 3.08
C MET A 205 -5.90 -2.76 1.66
N ALA A 206 -4.65 -2.74 1.21
CA ALA A 206 -4.25 -3.24 -0.11
C ALA A 206 -4.61 -4.73 -0.27
N LEU A 207 -4.29 -5.56 0.73
CA LEU A 207 -4.60 -6.98 0.74
C LEU A 207 -6.11 -7.24 0.72
N LYS A 208 -6.89 -6.44 1.46
CA LYS A 208 -8.35 -6.53 1.45
C LYS A 208 -8.92 -6.16 0.08
N ILE A 209 -8.48 -5.05 -0.51
CA ILE A 209 -8.89 -4.62 -1.86
C ILE A 209 -8.59 -5.73 -2.86
N TYR A 210 -7.40 -6.32 -2.80
CA TYR A 210 -7.00 -7.45 -3.63
C TYR A 210 -7.91 -8.67 -3.41
N ALA A 211 -8.13 -9.08 -2.16
CA ALA A 211 -8.92 -10.25 -1.83
C ALA A 211 -10.39 -10.11 -2.27
N ASP A 212 -10.99 -8.95 -2.04
CA ASP A 212 -12.39 -8.66 -2.40
C ASP A 212 -12.58 -8.61 -3.93
N ASN A 213 -11.51 -8.31 -4.69
CA ASN A 213 -11.55 -8.16 -6.15
C ASN A 213 -10.64 -9.16 -6.88
N PHE A 214 -10.26 -10.28 -6.26
CA PHE A 214 -9.24 -11.20 -6.77
C PHE A 214 -9.48 -11.65 -8.22
N ASN A 215 -10.72 -12.04 -8.53
CA ASN A 215 -11.09 -12.48 -9.88
C ASN A 215 -10.95 -11.36 -10.92
N GLU A 216 -11.22 -10.12 -10.52
CA GLU A 216 -11.10 -8.96 -11.40
C GLU A 216 -9.63 -8.66 -11.69
N PHE A 217 -8.79 -8.61 -10.65
CA PHE A 217 -7.36 -8.43 -10.78
C PHE A 217 -6.74 -9.52 -11.66
N PHE A 218 -7.04 -10.80 -11.37
CA PHE A 218 -6.53 -11.92 -12.16
C PHE A 218 -6.93 -11.80 -13.64
N ARG A 219 -8.19 -11.47 -13.93
CA ARG A 219 -8.65 -11.28 -15.31
C ARG A 219 -7.89 -10.16 -16.01
N ARG A 220 -7.74 -9.01 -15.34
CA ARG A 220 -7.08 -7.81 -15.91
C ARG A 220 -5.58 -7.95 -16.06
N THR A 221 -4.92 -8.82 -15.30
CA THR A 221 -3.52 -9.18 -15.53
C THR A 221 -3.35 -9.91 -16.87
N VAL A 222 -4.34 -10.71 -17.27
CA VAL A 222 -4.30 -11.46 -18.55
C VAL A 222 -4.80 -10.62 -19.72
N GLU A 223 -5.88 -9.87 -19.51
CA GLU A 223 -6.52 -9.02 -20.52
C GLU A 223 -6.85 -7.65 -19.90
N PRO A 224 -5.90 -6.70 -19.96
CA PRO A 224 -6.10 -5.36 -19.42
C PRO A 224 -7.28 -4.66 -20.10
N ILE A 225 -8.12 -3.99 -19.32
CA ILE A 225 -9.26 -3.20 -19.82
C ILE A 225 -8.80 -1.77 -20.10
N ASN A 226 -8.00 -1.22 -19.19
CA ASN A 226 -7.38 0.10 -19.30
C ASN A 226 -5.87 -0.08 -19.35
N PRO A 227 -5.31 -0.59 -20.47
CA PRO A 227 -3.89 -0.87 -20.58
C PRO A 227 -3.08 0.42 -20.48
N VAL A 228 -1.96 0.34 -19.77
CA VAL A 228 -0.93 1.37 -19.66
C VAL A 228 0.40 0.71 -19.99
N GLY A 229 1.13 1.29 -20.94
CA GLY A 229 2.27 0.66 -21.56
C GLY A 229 1.92 -0.19 -22.79
N GLU A 230 2.97 -0.66 -23.45
CA GLU A 230 2.99 -1.31 -24.74
C GLU A 230 3.77 -2.62 -24.66
N ILE A 231 3.24 -3.70 -25.23
CA ILE A 231 3.95 -4.97 -25.35
C ILE A 231 4.98 -4.86 -26.47
N ASP A 232 6.25 -5.16 -26.20
CA ASP A 232 7.26 -5.31 -27.26
C ASP A 232 7.05 -6.66 -27.95
N PRO A 233 6.71 -6.68 -29.26
CA PRO A 233 6.47 -7.92 -30.00
C PRO A 233 7.67 -8.87 -29.99
N VAL A 234 8.90 -8.33 -30.05
CA VAL A 234 10.12 -9.13 -30.11
C VAL A 234 10.37 -9.81 -28.75
N SER A 235 10.32 -9.03 -27.68
CA SER A 235 10.47 -9.53 -26.32
C SER A 235 9.35 -10.52 -25.94
N ALA A 236 8.12 -10.30 -26.42
CA ALA A 236 7.02 -11.23 -26.22
C ALA A 236 7.20 -12.57 -26.97
N GLU A 237 7.73 -12.56 -28.19
CA GLU A 237 8.07 -13.78 -28.92
C GLU A 237 9.19 -14.56 -28.24
N GLN A 238 10.21 -13.87 -27.74
CA GLN A 238 11.31 -14.47 -26.99
C GLN A 238 10.81 -15.18 -25.71
N ARG A 239 10.01 -14.50 -24.89
CA ARG A 239 9.41 -15.09 -23.68
C ARG A 239 8.55 -16.31 -23.98
N LYS A 240 7.76 -16.27 -25.07
CA LYS A 240 7.01 -17.44 -25.51
C LYS A 240 7.95 -18.59 -25.85
N ALA A 241 9.02 -18.36 -26.60
CA ALA A 241 9.99 -19.40 -26.92
C ALA A 241 10.60 -20.02 -25.66
N ASP A 242 10.97 -19.20 -24.67
CA ASP A 242 11.57 -19.66 -23.41
C ASP A 242 10.60 -20.47 -22.52
N MET A 243 9.30 -20.13 -22.51
CA MET A 243 8.28 -20.89 -21.76
C MET A 243 8.04 -22.31 -22.30
N TRP A 244 8.30 -22.54 -23.59
CA TRP A 244 8.07 -23.82 -24.26
C TRP A 244 9.37 -24.62 -24.49
N ALA A 245 10.52 -24.11 -24.05
CA ALA A 245 11.82 -24.77 -24.09
C ALA A 245 12.06 -25.64 -22.83
#